data_AF-A0A843HWT1-F1
#
_entry.id   AF-A0A843HWT1-F1
#
_cell.length_a   1.000
_cell.length_b   1.000
_cell.length_c   1.000
_cell.angle_alpha   90.00
_cell.angle_beta   90.00
_cell.angle_gamma   90.00
#
_symmetry.space_group_name_H-M   'P 1'
#
loop_
_entity.id
_entity.type
_entity.pdbx_description
1 polymer ?
#
loop_
_entity_poly.entity_id
_entity_poly.type
_entity_poly.pdbx_seq_one_letter_code
_entity_poly.pdbx_strand_id
1 'polypeptide(L)' 'MYSETKIAIPIFQRNKEDILKVANECIIKGADILELRIDGMDNPNPQIVKEIIEEINFPTIATNRTMKEGGS' A
#
# COMPACT_ATOMS: atom_id res chain seq x y z
N MET A 1 5.30 24.23 13.00
CA MET A 1 5.99 23.05 13.54
C MET A 1 5.73 21.93 12.55
N TYR A 2 6.74 21.48 11.79
CA TYR A 2 6.55 20.28 10.98
C TYR A 2 6.26 19.13 11.94
N SER A 3 5.24 18.31 11.65
CA SER A 3 4.99 17.11 12.44
C SER A 3 6.25 16.22 12.41
N GLU A 4 6.41 15.36 13.42
CA GLU A 4 7.45 14.34 13.40
C GLU A 4 7.46 13.61 12.05
N THR A 5 8.66 13.30 11.54
CA THR A 5 8.83 12.59 10.27
C THR A 5 8.12 11.25 10.35
N LYS A 6 7.34 10.93 9.31
CA LYS A 6 6.51 9.72 9.24
C LYS A 6 7.22 8.58 8.53
N ILE A 7 6.98 7.35 8.98
CA ILE A 7 7.47 6.12 8.34
C ILE A 7 6.37 5.60 7.41
N ALA A 8 6.58 5.74 6.10
CA ALA A 8 5.74 5.13 5.06
C ALA A 8 6.37 3.83 4.57
N ILE A 9 5.62 2.72 4.61
CA ILE A 9 6.14 1.40 4.20
C ILE A 9 5.46 0.95 2.90
N PRO A 10 6.24 0.62 1.84
CA PRO A 10 5.68 0.11 0.60
C PRO A 10 5.20 -1.34 0.73
N ILE A 11 3.96 -1.58 0.32
CA ILE A 11 3.36 -2.90 0.17
C ILE A 11 3.39 -3.27 -1.31
N PHE A 12 4.34 -4.11 -1.69
CA PHE A 12 4.56 -4.58 -3.06
C PHE A 12 4.25 -6.07 -3.17
N GLN A 13 2.96 -6.40 -3.21
CA GLN A 13 2.45 -7.78 -3.25
C GLN A 13 1.44 -7.93 -4.38
N ARG A 14 1.32 -9.14 -4.93
CA ARG A 14 0.54 -9.40 -6.14
C ARG A 14 -0.96 -9.52 -5.91
N ASN A 15 -1.35 -10.20 -4.84
CA ASN A 15 -2.75 -10.54 -4.56
C ASN A 15 -3.24 -9.89 -3.25
N LYS A 16 -4.56 -9.77 -3.13
CA LYS A 16 -5.23 -9.13 -1.99
C LYS A 16 -4.84 -9.77 -0.64
N GLU A 17 -4.78 -11.09 -0.55
CA GLU A 17 -4.51 -11.81 0.70
C GLU A 17 -3.12 -11.48 1.26
N ASP A 18 -2.10 -11.50 0.40
CA ASP A 18 -0.73 -11.14 0.78
C ASP A 18 -0.59 -9.66 1.13
N ILE A 19 -1.29 -8.77 0.39
CA ILE A 19 -1.34 -7.34 0.69
C ILE A 19 -1.86 -7.11 2.11
N LEU A 20 -2.99 -7.73 2.47
CA LEU A 20 -3.61 -7.58 3.78
C LEU A 20 -2.75 -8.15 4.91
N LYS A 21 -2.09 -9.29 4.66
CA LYS A 21 -1.17 -9.89 5.62
C LYS A 21 0.02 -8.97 5.92
N VAL A 22 0.71 -8.50 4.88
CA VAL A 22 1.88 -7.62 5.04
C VAL A 22 1.48 -6.28 5.64
N ALA A 23 0.34 -5.70 5.22
CA ALA A 23 -0.19 -4.47 5.81
C ALA A 23 -0.37 -4.59 7.33
N ASN A 24 -1.01 -5.67 7.81
CA ASN A 24 -1.18 -5.93 9.23
C ASN A 24 0.16 -6.07 9.97
N GLU A 25 1.13 -6.80 9.39
CA GLU A 25 2.46 -6.92 9.98
C GLU A 25 3.18 -5.56 10.08
N CYS A 26 3.07 -4.72 9.07
CA CYS A 26 3.65 -3.37 9.05
C CYS A 26 3.01 -2.45 10.09
N ILE A 27 1.69 -2.51 10.24
CA ILE A 27 0.95 -1.75 11.27
C ILE A 27 1.42 -2.16 12.66
N ILE A 28 1.50 -3.47 12.94
CA ILE A 28 1.97 -4.00 14.23
C ILE A 28 3.43 -3.55 14.52
N LYS A 29 4.26 -3.43 13.50
CA LYS A 29 5.66 -2.98 13.61
C LYS A 29 5.82 -1.46 13.74
N GLY A 30 4.73 -0.69 13.68
CA GLY A 30 4.75 0.75 13.90
C GLY A 30 4.89 1.61 12.63
N ALA A 31 4.40 1.15 11.48
CA ALA A 31 4.21 2.02 10.33
C ALA A 31 3.30 3.21 10.69
N ASP A 32 3.57 4.40 10.15
CA ASP A 32 2.65 5.54 10.24
C ASP A 32 1.70 5.60 9.04
N ILE A 33 2.20 5.19 7.87
CA ILE A 33 1.51 5.22 6.58
C ILE A 33 1.88 3.94 5.81
N LEU A 34 0.94 3.38 5.08
CA LEU A 34 1.22 2.32 4.10
C LEU A 34 1.22 2.91 2.68
N GLU A 35 2.19 2.54 1.85
CA GLU A 35 2.14 2.82 0.42
C GLU A 35 1.68 1.56 -0.31
N LEU A 36 0.44 1.55 -0.80
CA LEU A 36 -0.06 0.46 -1.63
C LEU A 36 0.47 0.64 -3.05
N ARG A 37 1.38 -0.25 -3.46
CA ARG A 37 1.97 -0.25 -4.82
C ARG A 37 1.10 -1.05 -5.77
N ILE A 38 0.16 -0.35 -6.40
CA ILE A 38 -0.81 -0.91 -7.36
C ILE A 38 -0.10 -1.53 -8.56
N ASP A 39 1.02 -0.96 -8.97
CA ASP A 39 1.84 -1.48 -10.06
C ASP A 39 2.44 -2.87 -9.78
N GLY A 40 2.49 -3.30 -8.51
CA GLY A 40 2.90 -4.65 -8.13
C GLY A 40 1.77 -5.69 -8.12
N MET A 41 0.52 -5.28 -8.35
CA MET A 41 -0.65 -6.16 -8.25
C MET A 41 -0.92 -6.92 -9.54
N ASP A 42 -1.48 -8.12 -9.43
CA ASP A 42 -2.01 -8.86 -10.58
C ASP A 42 -3.41 -8.31 -10.93
N ASN A 43 -3.58 -7.84 -12.17
CA ASN A 43 -4.85 -7.31 -12.72
C ASN A 43 -5.55 -6.28 -11.81
N PRO A 44 -4.86 -5.18 -11.41
CA PRO A 44 -5.47 -4.19 -10.54
C PRO A 44 -6.66 -3.52 -11.22
N ASN A 45 -7.72 -3.29 -10.46
CA ASN A 45 -8.81 -2.41 -10.85
C ASN A 45 -9.23 -1.51 -9.68
N PRO A 46 -9.89 -0.37 -9.95
CA PRO A 46 -10.23 0.60 -8.91
C PRO A 46 -11.08 0.04 -7.77
N GLN A 47 -11.96 -0.92 -8.06
CA GLN A 47 -12.85 -1.51 -7.06
C GLN A 47 -12.07 -2.38 -6.07
N ILE A 48 -11.18 -3.25 -6.57
CA ILE A 48 -10.32 -4.08 -5.70
C ILE A 48 -9.38 -3.21 -4.86
N VAL A 49 -8.78 -2.17 -5.45
CA VAL A 49 -7.89 -1.25 -4.72
C VAL A 49 -8.65 -0.55 -3.59
N LYS A 50 -9.88 -0.10 -3.87
CA LYS A 50 -10.74 0.53 -2.86
C LYS A 50 -11.08 -0.44 -1.72
N GLU A 51 -11.48 -1.66 -2.05
CA GLU A 51 -11.79 -2.70 -1.05
C GLU A 51 -10.58 -3.01 -0.17
N ILE A 52 -9.38 -3.12 -0.74
CA ILE A 52 -8.14 -3.32 0.02
C ILE A 52 -7.91 -2.17 1.00
N ILE A 53 -8.02 -0.92 0.55
CA ILE A 53 -7.78 0.26 1.39
C ILE A 53 -8.80 0.33 2.54
N GLU A 54 -10.08 0.05 2.25
CA GLU A 54 -11.15 0.01 3.24
C GLU A 54 -10.95 -1.11 4.27
N GLU A 55 -10.48 -2.29 3.83
CA GLU A 55 -10.23 -3.44 4.71
C GLU A 55 -8.99 -3.26 5.58
N ILE A 56 -7.93 -2.65 5.05
CA ILE A 56 -6.73 -2.27 5.82
C ILE A 56 -7.09 -1.24 6.90
N ASN A 57 -7.99 -0.29 6.59
CA ASN A 57 -8.46 0.75 7.51
C ASN A 57 -7.33 1.50 8.23
N PHE A 58 -6.30 1.90 7.47
CA PHE A 58 -5.09 2.57 7.96
C PHE A 58 -4.66 3.68 6.98
N PRO A 59 -3.99 4.76 7.43
CA PRO A 59 -3.49 5.80 6.52
C PRO A 59 -2.68 5.21 5.36
N THR A 60 -3.18 5.41 4.13
CA THR A 60 -2.65 4.75 2.94
C THR A 60 -2.42 5.75 1.81
N ILE A 61 -1.25 5.65 1.16
CA ILE A 61 -0.94 6.29 -0.12
C ILE A 61 -1.13 5.24 -1.21
N ALA A 62 -2.03 5.48 -2.15
CA ALA A 62 -2.19 4.63 -3.31
C ALA A 62 -1.24 5.09 -4.43
N THR A 63 -0.25 4.26 -4.78
CA THR A 63 0.75 4.56 -5.80
C THR A 63 0.59 3.59 -6.97
N ASN A 64 0.36 4.13 -8.17
CA ASN A 64 0.44 3.36 -9.42
C ASN A 64 1.62 3.88 -10.25
N ARG A 65 2.82 3.32 -10.00
CA ARG A 65 4.04 3.76 -10.68
C ARG A 65 4.07 3.19 -12.10
N THR A 66 4.23 4.05 -13.11
CA THR A 66 4.32 3.57 -14.50
C THR A 66 5.72 3.04 -14.82
N MET A 67 5.85 2.15 -15.82
CA MET A 67 7.16 1.67 -16.31
C MET A 67 8.14 2.82 -16.67
N LYS A 68 7.63 3.94 -17.20
CA LYS A 68 8.45 5.12 -17.53
C LYS A 68 9.11 5.77 -16.32
N GLU A 69 8.55 5.53 -15.14
CA GLU A 69 9.06 6.00 -13.85
C GLU A 69 9.62 4.85 -12.99
N GLY A 70 9.96 3.69 -13.60
CA GLY A 70 10.53 2.55 -12.90
C GLY A 70 9.53 1.67 -12.13
N GLY A 71 8.23 1.78 -12.46
CA GLY A 71 7.20 0.84 -11.98
C GLY A 71 7.20 -0.48 -12.76
N SER A 72 6.28 -1.37 -12.38
CA SER A 72 6.06 -2.67 -13.03
C SER A 72 4.89 -2.65 -14.02
#